data_AF-A0A7J9DMI7-F1
#
_entry.id   AF-A0A7J9DMI7-F1
#
_cell.length_a   1.000
_cell.length_b   1.000
_cell.length_c   1.000
_cell.angle_alpha   90.00
_cell.angle_beta   90.00
_cell.angle_gamma   90.00
#
_symmetry.space_group_name_H-M   'P 1'
#
loop_
_entity.id
_entity.type
_entity.pdbx_description
1 polymer ?
#
loop_
_entity_poly.entity_id
_entity_poly.type
_entity_poly.pdbx_seq_one_letter_code
_entity_poly.pdbx_strand_id
1 'polypeptide(L)'
;MEFVLKVLKDGLSTLHVPYAYGFAIILLTVLVKVATFPLTKQQVESTLAMQNLQPKIKAIQQRYAGNQERIQLETSRLYRQAGVNPLAGCFPTLATIPVWIGLYQALSNVANEGLFTEGFFWIPSLGGPTTIAARQSGSGISWLIPFVDGHPPLGWHDTAAYLVLPVLLVVSQYVSMELMKPPQTDDPAQKNTLLVFKFLPLMIGYFSLSVPSGLSIYWFTNNVLSTAQQVWLRKLGGAKPVVDESASGIITAGRAKRSAAQPARAGDRFRQLKEEEKKKKVSKALPAEEFQSLDSASDSDGESDEETKGKGDEALEEAYSSSASNQVPNISQPRRSKRSKRKRAV
;
A
#
# COMPACT_ATOMS: atom_id res chain seq x y z
N MET A 1 -20.33 21.48 -8.23
CA MET A 1 -19.08 22.16 -7.84
C MET A 1 -19.02 23.57 -8.37
N GLU A 2 -19.27 23.80 -9.67
CA GLU A 2 -19.31 25.15 -10.25
C GLU A 2 -20.28 26.10 -9.56
N PHE A 3 -21.52 25.67 -9.33
CA PHE A 3 -22.52 26.44 -8.57
C PHE A 3 -22.01 26.86 -7.19
N VAL A 4 -21.41 25.92 -6.45
CA VAL A 4 -20.85 26.19 -5.12
C VAL A 4 -19.73 27.23 -5.20
N LEU A 5 -18.85 27.14 -6.19
CA LEU A 5 -17.76 28.09 -6.38
C LEU A 5 -18.29 29.50 -6.70
N LYS A 6 -19.30 29.61 -7.58
CA LYS A 6 -19.97 30.88 -7.92
C LYS A 6 -20.64 31.49 -6.69
N VAL A 7 -21.41 30.70 -5.92
CA VAL A 7 -22.04 31.13 -4.66
C VAL A 7 -21.02 31.62 -3.63
N LEU A 8 -19.92 30.90 -3.45
CA LEU A 8 -18.86 31.30 -2.52
C LEU A 8 -18.21 32.61 -2.94
N LYS A 9 -17.89 32.75 -4.24
CA LYS A 9 -17.34 33.98 -4.80
C LYS A 9 -18.31 35.15 -4.63
N ASP A 10 -19.61 34.96 -4.88
CA ASP A 10 -20.60 36.03 -4.78
C ASP A 10 -20.78 36.50 -3.32
N GLY A 11 -20.73 35.57 -2.37
CA GLY A 11 -20.69 35.89 -0.94
C GLY A 11 -19.45 36.71 -0.56
N LEU A 12 -18.26 36.30 -1.02
CA LEU A 12 -17.00 37.02 -0.79
C LEU A 12 -16.98 38.42 -1.43
N SER A 13 -17.50 38.57 -2.66
CA SER A 13 -17.56 39.86 -3.33
C SER A 13 -18.57 40.81 -2.68
N THR A 14 -19.69 40.28 -2.16
CA THR A 14 -20.66 41.10 -1.39
C THR A 14 -20.01 41.69 -0.13
N LEU A 15 -19.08 40.94 0.47
CA LEU A 15 -18.27 41.38 1.61
C LEU A 15 -17.06 42.25 1.22
N HIS A 16 -16.94 42.67 -0.05
CA HIS A 16 -15.84 43.46 -0.59
C HIS A 16 -14.44 42.84 -0.35
N VAL A 17 -14.36 41.51 -0.31
CA VAL A 17 -13.08 40.80 -0.16
C VAL A 17 -12.35 40.82 -1.51
N PRO A 18 -11.12 41.36 -1.59
CA PRO A 18 -10.33 41.30 -2.81
C PRO A 18 -9.98 39.85 -3.14
N TYR A 19 -9.74 39.55 -4.42
CA TYR A 19 -9.35 38.21 -4.86
C TYR A 19 -10.40 37.12 -4.60
N ALA A 20 -11.68 37.45 -4.78
CA ALA A 20 -12.82 36.61 -4.39
C ALA A 20 -12.74 35.19 -4.94
N TYR A 21 -12.31 34.99 -6.19
CA TYR A 21 -12.17 33.66 -6.78
C TYR A 21 -11.10 32.80 -6.12
N GLY A 22 -9.94 33.36 -5.78
CA GLY A 22 -8.87 32.58 -5.13
C GLY A 22 -9.25 32.18 -3.71
N PHE A 23 -9.88 33.08 -2.96
CA PHE A 23 -10.44 32.74 -1.64
C PHE A 23 -11.60 31.75 -1.73
N ALA A 24 -12.44 31.82 -2.77
CA ALA A 24 -13.51 30.86 -2.99
C ALA A 24 -12.94 29.44 -3.21
N ILE A 25 -11.84 29.30 -3.96
CA ILE A 25 -11.14 28.02 -4.15
C ILE A 25 -10.60 27.49 -2.81
N ILE A 26 -9.96 28.36 -2.02
CA ILE A 26 -9.42 28.00 -0.69
C ILE A 26 -10.56 27.54 0.23
N LEU A 27 -11.65 28.30 0.31
CA LEU A 27 -12.78 28.01 1.18
C LEU A 27 -13.51 26.73 0.76
N LEU A 28 -13.71 26.51 -0.54
CA LEU A 28 -14.23 25.26 -1.06
C LEU A 28 -13.37 24.07 -0.63
N THR A 29 -12.04 24.22 -0.68
CA THR A 29 -11.09 23.18 -0.24
C THR A 29 -11.25 22.90 1.25
N VAL A 30 -11.33 23.93 2.09
CA VAL A 30 -11.56 23.80 3.54
C VAL A 30 -12.88 23.08 3.82
N LEU A 31 -13.97 23.45 3.13
CA LEU A 31 -15.27 22.83 3.30
C LEU A 31 -15.23 21.33 2.97
N VAL A 32 -14.63 20.97 1.82
CA VAL A 32 -14.46 19.56 1.44
C VAL A 32 -13.60 18.82 2.45
N LYS A 33 -12.54 19.43 2.99
CA LYS A 33 -11.70 18.83 4.03
C LYS A 33 -12.45 18.60 5.33
N VAL A 34 -13.27 19.54 5.76
CA VAL A 34 -14.11 19.39 6.95
C VAL A 34 -15.13 18.27 6.75
N ALA A 35 -15.78 18.22 5.58
CA ALA A 35 -16.74 17.16 5.26
C ALA A 35 -16.08 15.77 5.18
N THR A 36 -14.85 15.69 4.67
CA THR A 36 -14.09 14.42 4.54
C THR A 36 -13.23 14.09 5.76
N PHE A 37 -13.20 14.96 6.78
CA PHE A 37 -12.42 14.79 8.00
C PHE A 37 -12.61 13.43 8.71
N PRO A 38 -13.84 12.92 8.96
CA PRO A 38 -14.01 11.65 9.67
C PRO A 38 -13.40 10.48 8.90
N LEU A 39 -13.51 10.50 7.57
CA LEU A 39 -12.90 9.52 6.70
C LEU A 39 -11.38 9.60 6.75
N THR A 40 -10.80 10.79 6.65
CA THR A 40 -9.34 10.98 6.73
C THR A 40 -8.78 10.54 8.07
N LYS A 41 -9.52 10.74 9.17
CA LYS A 41 -9.13 10.24 10.49
C LYS A 41 -8.92 8.72 10.48
N GLN A 42 -9.90 7.96 9.95
CA GLN A 42 -9.81 6.51 9.84
C GLN A 42 -8.64 6.06 8.95
N GLN A 43 -8.37 6.79 7.86
CA GLN A 43 -7.23 6.51 6.97
C GLN A 43 -5.88 6.68 7.69
N VAL A 44 -5.75 7.72 8.52
CA VAL A 44 -4.55 7.96 9.32
C VAL A 44 -4.38 6.88 10.39
N GLU A 45 -5.46 6.48 11.07
CA GLU A 45 -5.45 5.37 12.04
C GLU A 45 -4.96 4.06 11.44
N SER A 46 -5.51 3.66 10.28
CA SER A 46 -5.06 2.46 9.56
C SER A 46 -3.59 2.56 9.15
N THR A 47 -3.16 3.73 8.68
CA THR A 47 -1.75 3.95 8.28
C THR A 47 -0.80 3.83 9.48
N LEU A 48 -1.17 4.39 10.64
CA LEU A 48 -0.38 4.27 11.87
C LEU A 48 -0.32 2.83 12.38
N ALA A 49 -1.43 2.09 12.33
CA ALA A 49 -1.46 0.67 12.69
C ALA A 49 -0.52 -0.16 11.80
N MET A 50 -0.50 0.10 10.48
CA MET A 50 0.45 -0.53 9.56
C MET A 50 1.91 -0.16 9.86
N GLN A 51 2.18 1.12 10.19
CA GLN A 51 3.52 1.57 10.57
C GLN A 51 4.04 0.83 11.82
N ASN A 52 3.18 0.60 12.82
CA ASN A 52 3.51 -0.15 14.03
C ASN A 52 3.82 -1.63 13.76
N LEU A 53 3.31 -2.21 12.67
CA LEU A 53 3.59 -3.59 12.26
C LEU A 53 4.87 -3.74 11.44
N GLN A 54 5.44 -2.65 10.90
CA GLN A 54 6.68 -2.71 10.12
C GLN A 54 7.85 -3.48 10.76
N PRO A 55 8.15 -3.37 12.06
CA PRO A 55 9.25 -4.16 12.65
C PRO A 55 9.00 -5.67 12.55
N LYS A 56 7.75 -6.12 12.68
CA LYS A 56 7.39 -7.54 12.52
C LYS A 56 7.47 -7.97 11.06
N ILE A 57 7.06 -7.10 10.13
CA ILE A 57 7.18 -7.35 8.68
C ILE A 57 8.65 -7.49 8.30
N LYS A 58 9.54 -6.63 8.81
CA LYS A 58 10.99 -6.74 8.61
C LYS A 58 11.54 -8.07 9.16
N ALA A 59 11.06 -8.52 10.33
CA ALA A 59 11.46 -9.82 10.87
C ALA A 59 10.98 -11.01 10.00
N ILE A 60 9.80 -10.93 9.38
CA ILE A 60 9.31 -11.92 8.41
C ILE A 60 10.20 -11.91 7.16
N GLN A 61 10.52 -10.73 6.62
CA GLN A 61 11.40 -10.57 5.46
C GLN A 61 12.78 -11.19 5.71
N GLN A 62 13.38 -10.96 6.88
CA GLN A 62 14.67 -11.55 7.25
C GLN A 62 14.59 -13.08 7.43
N ARG A 63 13.52 -13.60 8.03
CA ARG A 63 13.35 -15.05 8.25
C ARG A 63 13.15 -15.84 6.96
N TYR A 64 12.45 -15.26 5.99
CA TYR A 64 12.11 -15.90 4.72
C TYR A 64 12.85 -15.26 3.55
N ALA A 65 14.04 -14.69 3.80
CA ALA A 65 14.87 -14.07 2.77
C ALA A 65 15.08 -15.06 1.60
N GLY A 66 14.73 -14.63 0.38
CA GLY A 66 14.80 -15.46 -0.82
C GLY A 66 13.51 -16.18 -1.20
N ASN A 67 12.45 -16.16 -0.38
CA ASN A 67 11.14 -16.73 -0.73
C ASN A 67 10.02 -15.68 -0.65
N GLN A 68 9.83 -14.96 -1.77
CA GLN A 68 8.85 -13.87 -1.89
C GLN A 68 7.40 -14.33 -1.66
N GLU A 69 7.05 -15.56 -2.05
CA GLU A 69 5.70 -16.10 -1.83
C GLU A 69 5.41 -16.29 -0.34
N ARG A 70 6.38 -16.86 0.41
CA ARG A 70 6.24 -17.03 1.86
C ARG A 70 6.22 -15.69 2.59
N ILE A 71 7.03 -14.72 2.16
CA ILE A 71 7.01 -13.36 2.72
C ILE A 71 5.62 -12.74 2.56
N GLN A 72 5.03 -12.82 1.36
CA GLN A 72 3.68 -12.28 1.10
C GLN A 72 2.61 -13.00 1.93
N LEU A 73 2.68 -14.34 2.02
CA LEU A 73 1.72 -15.15 2.79
C LEU A 73 1.76 -14.82 4.28
N GLU A 74 2.95 -14.84 4.91
CA GLU A 74 3.07 -14.55 6.35
C GLU A 74 2.78 -13.08 6.67
N THR A 75 3.12 -12.15 5.77
CA THR A 75 2.76 -10.74 5.91
C THR A 75 1.24 -10.54 5.86
N SER A 76 0.55 -11.20 4.94
CA SER A 76 -0.92 -11.14 4.86
C SER A 76 -1.60 -11.75 6.10
N ARG A 77 -1.06 -12.86 6.63
CA ARG A 77 -1.53 -13.46 7.89
C ARG A 77 -1.33 -12.53 9.07
N LEU A 78 -0.18 -11.87 9.15
CA LEU A 78 0.09 -10.88 10.20
C LEU A 78 -0.91 -9.72 10.15
N TYR A 79 -1.22 -9.18 8.96
CA TYR A 79 -2.24 -8.12 8.83
C TYR A 79 -3.63 -8.58 9.27
N ARG A 80 -4.04 -9.79 8.86
CA ARG A 80 -5.32 -10.39 9.28
C ARG A 80 -5.39 -10.60 10.78
N GLN A 81 -4.32 -11.14 11.38
CA GLN A 81 -4.24 -11.35 12.82
C GLN A 81 -4.25 -10.04 13.61
N ALA A 82 -3.64 -8.98 13.07
CA ALA A 82 -3.63 -7.67 13.70
C ALA A 82 -4.92 -6.86 13.47
N GLY A 83 -5.87 -7.36 12.67
CA GLY A 83 -7.10 -6.65 12.30
C GLY A 83 -6.88 -5.44 11.41
N VAL A 84 -5.72 -5.31 10.76
CA VAL A 84 -5.35 -4.14 9.96
C VAL A 84 -5.65 -4.39 8.48
N ASN A 85 -6.47 -3.52 7.86
CA ASN A 85 -6.80 -3.61 6.44
C ASN A 85 -5.78 -2.81 5.59
N PRO A 86 -4.93 -3.47 4.75
CA PRO A 86 -3.94 -2.78 3.93
C PRO A 86 -4.57 -1.86 2.87
N LEU A 87 -5.81 -2.14 2.43
CA LEU A 87 -6.51 -1.35 1.42
C LEU A 87 -7.09 -0.04 1.98
N ALA A 88 -7.28 0.06 3.30
CA ALA A 88 -7.74 1.30 3.92
C ALA A 88 -6.73 2.44 3.75
N GLY A 89 -5.44 2.12 3.56
CA GLY A 89 -4.38 3.10 3.29
C GLY A 89 -4.40 3.68 1.86
N CYS A 90 -4.98 3.00 0.87
CA CYS A 90 -5.11 3.49 -0.51
C CYS A 90 -6.47 4.13 -0.81
N PHE A 91 -7.40 4.13 0.15
CA PHE A 91 -8.65 4.87 0.04
C PHE A 91 -8.48 6.38 -0.25
N PRO A 92 -7.51 7.11 0.35
CA PRO A 92 -7.38 8.55 0.10
C PRO A 92 -7.12 8.85 -1.37
N THR A 93 -6.32 8.03 -2.06
CA THR A 93 -6.01 8.24 -3.47
C THR A 93 -7.23 8.01 -4.35
N LEU A 94 -8.07 7.01 -4.02
CA LEU A 94 -9.29 6.72 -4.78
C LEU A 94 -10.37 7.80 -4.58
N ALA A 95 -10.60 8.22 -3.33
CA ALA A 95 -11.60 9.25 -3.03
C ALA A 95 -11.23 10.63 -3.57
N THR A 96 -9.94 10.90 -3.78
CA THR A 96 -9.45 12.20 -4.28
C THR A 96 -9.68 12.36 -5.79
N ILE A 97 -9.70 11.27 -6.57
CA ILE A 97 -9.82 11.35 -8.04
C ILE A 97 -11.14 12.04 -8.47
N PRO A 98 -12.34 11.64 -7.98
CA PRO A 98 -13.59 12.30 -8.36
C PRO A 98 -13.64 13.79 -7.97
N VAL A 99 -13.11 14.14 -6.81
CA VAL A 99 -13.06 15.53 -6.32
C VAL A 99 -12.19 16.38 -7.23
N TRP A 100 -11.01 15.87 -7.61
CA TRP A 100 -10.10 16.56 -8.52
C TRP A 100 -10.73 16.74 -9.91
N ILE A 101 -11.39 15.71 -10.46
CA ILE A 101 -12.09 15.79 -11.76
C ILE A 101 -13.22 16.82 -11.72
N GLY A 102 -14.02 16.83 -10.65
CA GLY A 102 -15.13 17.78 -10.49
C GLY A 102 -14.65 19.22 -10.36
N LEU A 103 -13.53 19.44 -9.66
CA LEU A 103 -12.94 20.77 -9.54
C LEU A 103 -12.22 21.22 -10.82
N TYR A 104 -11.49 20.32 -11.49
CA TYR A 104 -10.84 20.59 -12.76
C TYR A 104 -11.85 21.05 -13.81
N GLN A 105 -12.99 20.37 -13.92
CA GLN A 105 -14.08 20.77 -14.80
C GLN A 105 -14.68 22.12 -14.39
N ALA A 106 -15.00 22.31 -13.11
CA ALA A 106 -15.56 23.57 -12.63
C ALA A 106 -14.64 24.77 -12.89
N LEU A 107 -13.35 24.63 -12.60
CA LEU A 107 -12.37 25.69 -12.85
C LEU A 107 -12.11 25.91 -14.34
N SER A 108 -12.09 24.84 -15.15
CA SER A 108 -11.93 24.98 -16.60
C SER A 108 -13.12 25.66 -17.26
N ASN A 109 -14.34 25.39 -16.78
CA ASN A 109 -15.56 26.06 -17.25
C ASN A 109 -15.53 27.55 -16.91
N VAL A 110 -15.25 27.90 -15.65
CA VAL A 110 -15.17 29.30 -15.20
C VAL A 110 -14.03 30.06 -15.90
N ALA A 111 -12.91 29.38 -16.21
CA ALA A 111 -11.84 29.96 -17.01
C ALA A 111 -12.27 30.27 -18.46
N ASN A 112 -13.09 29.39 -19.08
CA ASN A 112 -13.62 29.61 -20.43
C ASN A 112 -14.64 30.74 -20.48
N GLU A 113 -15.42 30.92 -19.42
CA GLU A 113 -16.35 32.06 -19.28
C GLU A 113 -15.61 33.40 -19.14
N GLY A 114 -14.26 33.40 -19.08
CA GLY A 114 -13.45 34.60 -18.96
C GLY A 114 -13.56 35.27 -17.60
N LEU A 115 -14.07 34.57 -16.59
CA LEU A 115 -14.37 35.15 -15.28
C LEU A 115 -13.13 35.28 -14.37
N PHE A 116 -11.99 34.71 -14.77
CA PHE A 116 -10.71 34.86 -14.07
C PHE A 116 -9.88 36.05 -14.61
N THR A 117 -10.53 37.19 -14.77
CA THR A 117 -9.87 38.46 -15.13
C THR A 117 -9.12 39.08 -13.95
N GLU A 118 -9.54 38.76 -12.72
CA GLU A 118 -8.83 39.15 -11.51
C GLU A 118 -7.71 38.15 -11.20
N GLY A 119 -6.47 38.65 -11.11
CA GLY A 119 -5.34 37.88 -10.61
C GLY A 119 -5.50 37.46 -9.15
N PHE A 120 -4.56 36.69 -8.60
CA PHE A 120 -4.54 36.31 -7.19
C PHE A 120 -3.15 36.58 -6.60
N PHE A 121 -3.03 37.63 -5.80
CA PHE A 121 -1.74 38.15 -5.32
C PHE A 121 -0.76 38.39 -6.48
N TRP A 122 0.33 37.61 -6.57
CA TRP A 122 1.33 37.72 -7.63
C TRP A 122 0.91 37.03 -8.93
N ILE A 123 -0.15 36.23 -8.93
CA ILE A 123 -0.59 35.44 -10.08
C ILE A 123 -1.42 36.36 -11.01
N PRO A 124 -1.02 36.56 -12.27
CA PRO A 124 -1.72 37.49 -13.17
C PRO A 124 -3.17 37.08 -13.48
N SER A 125 -3.43 35.77 -13.64
CA SER A 125 -4.78 35.22 -13.83
C SER A 125 -4.89 33.79 -13.29
N LEU A 126 -6.04 33.46 -12.72
CA LEU A 126 -6.37 32.10 -12.24
C LEU A 126 -6.65 31.10 -13.37
N GLY A 127 -6.97 31.57 -14.57
CA GLY A 127 -7.24 30.74 -15.74
C GLY A 127 -6.00 30.40 -16.57
N GLY A 128 -4.97 31.26 -16.51
CA GLY A 128 -3.69 31.09 -17.18
C GLY A 128 -2.69 30.27 -16.35
N PRO A 129 -1.46 30.05 -16.84
CA PRO A 129 -0.92 30.51 -18.13
C PRO A 129 -1.29 29.58 -19.30
N THR A 130 -1.91 28.43 -19.03
CA THR A 130 -2.18 27.40 -20.03
C THR A 130 -3.62 27.45 -20.55
N THR A 131 -3.80 27.37 -21.86
CA THR A 131 -5.12 27.32 -22.49
C THR A 131 -5.65 25.89 -22.57
N ILE A 132 -6.96 25.71 -22.74
CA ILE A 132 -7.54 24.36 -22.88
C ILE A 132 -7.03 23.66 -24.14
N ALA A 133 -6.90 24.39 -25.25
CA ALA A 133 -6.37 23.86 -26.50
C ALA A 133 -4.93 23.36 -26.36
N ALA A 134 -4.08 24.12 -25.63
CA ALA A 134 -2.72 23.71 -25.34
C ALA A 134 -2.67 22.42 -24.49
N ARG A 135 -3.57 22.29 -23.51
CA ARG A 135 -3.68 21.09 -22.66
C ARG A 135 -4.10 19.85 -23.43
N GLN A 136 -5.13 19.96 -24.27
CA GLN A 136 -5.65 18.83 -25.05
C GLN A 136 -4.67 18.32 -26.10
N SER A 137 -3.85 19.22 -26.66
CA SER A 137 -2.81 18.88 -27.64
C SER A 137 -1.49 18.42 -27.01
N GLY A 138 -1.40 18.32 -25.68
CA GLY A 138 -0.16 17.97 -24.97
C GLY A 138 0.89 19.08 -24.92
N SER A 139 0.55 20.28 -25.39
CA SER A 139 1.41 21.47 -25.41
C SER A 139 1.14 22.41 -24.22
N GLY A 140 0.75 21.86 -23.06
CA GLY A 140 0.33 22.62 -21.88
C GLY A 140 1.39 23.58 -21.30
N ILE A 141 2.65 23.44 -21.71
CA ILE A 141 3.83 24.22 -21.26
C ILE A 141 4.29 25.20 -22.36
N SER A 142 3.50 25.40 -23.41
CA SER A 142 3.81 26.32 -24.51
C SER A 142 4.05 27.78 -24.09
N TRP A 143 3.55 28.16 -22.92
CA TRP A 143 3.77 29.46 -22.30
C TRP A 143 5.20 29.65 -21.75
N LEU A 144 5.94 28.56 -21.53
CA LEU A 144 7.32 28.55 -21.04
C LEU A 144 8.32 28.26 -22.17
N ILE A 145 7.98 27.39 -23.12
CA ILE A 145 8.87 26.89 -24.19
C ILE A 145 8.09 26.82 -25.52
N PRO A 146 8.65 27.20 -26.68
CA PRO A 146 10.03 27.59 -26.95
C PRO A 146 10.36 29.03 -26.57
N PHE A 147 11.64 29.31 -26.37
CA PHE A 147 12.12 30.67 -26.13
C PHE A 147 12.20 31.38 -27.48
N VAL A 148 11.61 32.56 -27.55
CA VAL A 148 11.67 33.44 -28.73
C VAL A 148 12.40 34.68 -28.27
N ASP A 149 13.45 35.08 -28.99
CA ASP A 149 14.25 36.28 -28.69
C ASP A 149 14.82 36.34 -27.25
N GLY A 150 15.19 35.18 -26.70
CA GLY A 150 15.83 35.08 -25.38
C GLY A 150 14.87 35.20 -24.19
N HIS A 151 13.56 35.19 -24.42
CA HIS A 151 12.55 35.16 -23.36
C HIS A 151 11.46 34.11 -23.64
N PRO A 152 10.71 33.69 -22.61
CA PRO A 152 9.51 32.87 -22.78
C PRO A 152 8.44 33.63 -23.56
N PRO A 153 7.45 32.95 -24.20
CA PRO A 153 6.38 33.61 -24.93
C PRO A 153 5.56 34.63 -24.12
N LEU A 154 5.42 34.42 -22.81
CA LEU A 154 4.77 35.36 -21.88
C LEU A 154 5.67 36.51 -21.40
N GLY A 155 6.96 36.51 -21.75
CA GLY A 155 7.96 37.40 -21.17
C GLY A 155 8.38 36.99 -19.75
N TRP A 156 9.50 37.55 -19.26
CA TRP A 156 10.10 37.14 -17.98
C TRP A 156 9.25 37.45 -16.76
N HIS A 157 8.58 38.60 -16.75
CA HIS A 157 7.78 39.05 -15.60
C HIS A 157 6.63 38.08 -15.31
N ASP A 158 5.77 37.83 -16.31
CA ASP A 158 4.60 36.97 -16.15
C ASP A 158 5.00 35.51 -16.01
N THR A 159 6.04 35.06 -16.72
CA THR A 159 6.58 33.71 -16.55
C THR A 159 7.06 33.48 -15.12
N ALA A 160 7.82 34.42 -14.55
CA ALA A 160 8.29 34.31 -13.17
C ALA A 160 7.10 34.27 -12.20
N ALA A 161 6.11 35.14 -12.39
CA ALA A 161 4.90 35.17 -11.57
C ALA A 161 4.16 33.82 -11.57
N TYR A 162 4.01 33.17 -12.74
CA TYR A 162 3.39 31.86 -12.84
C TYR A 162 4.27 30.71 -12.31
N LEU A 163 5.60 30.81 -12.36
CA LEU A 163 6.53 29.77 -11.88
C LEU A 163 6.63 29.71 -10.35
N VAL A 164 6.36 30.80 -9.63
CA VAL A 164 6.41 30.83 -8.16
C VAL A 164 5.51 29.75 -7.56
N LEU A 165 4.29 29.58 -8.07
CA LEU A 165 3.30 28.66 -7.50
C LEU A 165 3.70 27.17 -7.65
N PRO A 166 4.09 26.66 -8.85
CA PRO A 166 4.70 25.34 -9.01
C PRO A 166 5.88 25.08 -8.07
N VAL A 167 6.78 26.06 -7.90
CA VAL A 167 7.93 25.93 -7.01
C VAL A 167 7.48 25.78 -5.56
N LEU A 168 6.56 26.63 -5.10
CA LEU A 168 5.97 26.54 -3.75
C LEU A 168 5.27 25.19 -3.53
N LEU A 169 4.57 24.68 -4.54
CA LEU A 169 3.93 23.37 -4.51
C LEU A 169 4.96 22.25 -4.35
N VAL A 170 6.04 22.25 -5.13
CA VAL A 170 7.13 21.27 -5.02
C VAL A 170 7.76 21.32 -3.62
N VAL A 171 8.06 22.51 -3.12
CA VAL A 171 8.64 22.70 -1.77
C VAL A 171 7.68 22.18 -0.70
N SER A 172 6.41 22.55 -0.75
CA SER A 172 5.39 22.08 0.20
C SER A 172 5.24 20.57 0.18
N GLN A 173 5.18 19.98 -1.02
CA GLN A 173 5.07 18.53 -1.19
C GLN A 173 6.32 17.80 -0.68
N TYR A 174 7.51 18.37 -0.88
CA TYR A 174 8.75 17.83 -0.35
C TYR A 174 8.76 17.84 1.18
N VAL A 175 8.38 18.97 1.80
CA VAL A 175 8.24 19.08 3.26
C VAL A 175 7.22 18.08 3.79
N SER A 176 6.07 17.93 3.13
CA SER A 176 5.07 16.94 3.52
C SER A 176 5.64 15.52 3.48
N MET A 177 6.40 15.17 2.43
CA MET A 177 7.02 13.84 2.34
C MET A 177 8.07 13.62 3.43
N GLU A 178 8.88 14.64 3.75
CA GLU A 178 9.88 14.59 4.82
C GLU A 178 9.26 14.28 6.18
N LEU A 179 8.15 14.96 6.51
CA LEU A 179 7.42 14.79 7.76
C LEU A 179 6.77 13.40 7.89
N MET A 180 6.58 12.69 6.78
CA MET A 180 5.80 11.45 6.71
C MET A 180 6.61 10.26 6.26
N LYS A 181 7.94 10.38 6.19
CA LYS A 181 8.83 9.32 5.73
C LYS A 181 8.55 8.00 6.45
N PRO A 182 8.25 6.92 5.70
CA PRO A 182 8.24 5.58 6.29
C PRO A 182 9.66 5.19 6.74
N PRO A 183 9.80 4.28 7.72
CA PRO A 183 11.09 3.77 8.15
C PRO A 183 11.92 3.28 6.97
N GLN A 184 13.17 3.75 6.86
CA GLN A 184 14.12 3.28 5.85
C GLN A 184 14.32 1.77 5.97
N THR A 185 14.41 1.09 4.83
CA THR A 185 14.68 -0.35 4.77
C THR A 185 15.79 -0.59 3.75
N ASP A 186 16.64 -1.57 4.03
CA ASP A 186 17.80 -1.89 3.19
C ASP A 186 17.45 -2.77 1.98
N ASP A 187 16.18 -3.14 1.82
CA ASP A 187 15.70 -4.01 0.74
C ASP A 187 15.79 -3.31 -0.63
N PRO A 188 16.46 -3.91 -1.64
CA PRO A 188 16.60 -3.34 -2.98
C PRO A 188 15.26 -2.96 -3.65
N ALA A 189 14.21 -3.76 -3.42
CA ALA A 189 12.87 -3.48 -3.95
C ALA A 189 12.24 -2.22 -3.35
N GLN A 190 12.53 -1.93 -2.07
CA GLN A 190 12.01 -0.74 -1.39
C GLN A 190 12.83 0.52 -1.72
N LYS A 191 14.12 0.37 -2.08
CA LYS A 191 14.94 1.47 -2.61
C LYS A 191 14.34 2.05 -3.89
N ASN A 192 13.83 1.21 -4.79
CA ASN A 192 13.14 1.67 -6.00
C ASN A 192 11.87 2.46 -5.69
N THR A 193 11.08 2.02 -4.70
CA THR A 193 9.90 2.77 -4.23
C THR A 193 10.26 4.12 -3.60
N LEU A 194 11.38 4.18 -2.87
CA LEU A 194 11.87 5.44 -2.29
C LEU A 194 12.31 6.44 -3.37
N LEU A 195 12.89 5.97 -4.47
CA LEU A 195 13.23 6.84 -5.61
C LEU A 195 11.96 7.47 -6.20
N VAL A 196 10.88 6.70 -6.38
CA VAL A 196 9.59 7.24 -6.84
C VAL A 196 9.11 8.34 -5.91
N PHE A 197 9.17 8.17 -4.58
CA PHE A 197 8.78 9.21 -3.64
C PHE A 197 9.66 10.47 -3.66
N LYS A 198 10.95 10.35 -4.01
CA LYS A 198 11.84 11.50 -4.18
C LYS A 198 11.52 12.32 -5.43
N PHE A 199 11.11 11.68 -6.52
CA PHE A 199 10.81 12.35 -7.78
C PHE A 199 9.33 12.74 -7.93
N LEU A 200 8.43 12.13 -7.17
CA LEU A 200 6.99 12.43 -7.23
C LEU A 200 6.66 13.93 -7.06
N PRO A 201 7.25 14.68 -6.11
CA PRO A 201 6.99 16.10 -5.99
C PRO A 201 7.37 16.89 -7.25
N LEU A 202 8.48 16.53 -7.90
CA LEU A 202 8.92 17.17 -9.14
C LEU A 202 7.98 16.87 -10.31
N MET A 203 7.47 15.65 -10.39
CA MET A 203 6.47 15.27 -11.39
C MET A 203 5.16 16.05 -11.23
N ILE A 204 4.69 16.23 -9.99
CA ILE A 204 3.52 17.06 -9.69
C ILE A 204 3.81 18.53 -10.03
N GLY A 205 5.02 19.02 -9.73
CA GLY A 205 5.50 20.34 -10.16
C GLY A 205 5.41 20.53 -11.67
N TYR A 206 5.92 19.57 -12.45
CA TYR A 206 5.82 19.58 -13.91
C TYR A 206 4.36 19.58 -14.39
N PHE A 207 3.52 18.73 -13.81
CA PHE A 207 2.10 18.69 -14.17
C PHE A 207 1.38 20.00 -13.80
N SER A 208 1.78 20.66 -12.71
CA SER A 208 1.24 21.96 -12.31
C SER A 208 1.51 23.08 -13.33
N LEU A 209 2.58 22.95 -14.14
CA LEU A 209 2.86 23.85 -15.27
C LEU A 209 1.89 23.64 -16.44
N SER A 210 1.28 22.47 -16.52
CA SER A 210 0.36 22.06 -17.59
C SER A 210 -1.11 22.30 -17.24
N VAL A 211 -1.42 22.89 -16.09
CA VAL A 211 -2.80 23.17 -15.64
C VAL A 211 -2.98 24.64 -15.26
N PRO A 212 -4.23 25.14 -15.20
CA PRO A 212 -4.51 26.50 -14.76
C PRO A 212 -3.98 26.76 -13.35
N SER A 213 -3.50 27.97 -13.10
CA SER A 213 -2.99 28.39 -11.80
C SER A 213 -4.04 28.25 -10.69
N GLY A 214 -5.34 28.43 -10.98
CA GLY A 214 -6.43 28.18 -10.04
C GLY A 214 -6.49 26.72 -9.55
N LEU A 215 -6.21 25.75 -10.41
CA LEU A 215 -6.10 24.34 -10.01
C LEU A 215 -4.84 24.10 -9.16
N SER A 216 -3.74 24.77 -9.51
CA SER A 216 -2.50 24.71 -8.75
C SER A 216 -2.65 25.32 -7.34
N ILE A 217 -3.44 26.39 -7.17
CA ILE A 217 -3.79 26.97 -5.86
C ILE A 217 -4.58 25.97 -5.03
N TYR A 218 -5.58 25.32 -5.64
CA TYR A 218 -6.31 24.25 -4.97
C TYR A 218 -5.35 23.16 -4.51
N TRP A 219 -4.45 22.71 -5.39
CA TRP A 219 -3.51 21.64 -5.06
C TRP A 219 -2.59 22.02 -3.91
N PHE A 220 -2.02 23.21 -3.96
CA PHE A 220 -1.18 23.77 -2.91
C PHE A 220 -1.94 23.84 -1.57
N THR A 221 -3.13 24.44 -1.58
CA THR A 221 -3.97 24.59 -0.38
C THR A 221 -4.38 23.23 0.18
N ASN A 222 -4.83 22.32 -0.67
CA ASN A 222 -5.19 20.96 -0.31
C ASN A 222 -3.99 20.20 0.27
N ASN A 223 -2.80 20.37 -0.31
CA ASN A 223 -1.57 19.78 0.22
C ASN A 223 -1.28 20.31 1.63
N VAL A 224 -1.20 21.63 1.81
CA VAL A 224 -0.93 22.27 3.11
C VAL A 224 -1.94 21.82 4.17
N LEU A 225 -3.24 21.86 3.86
CA LEU A 225 -4.29 21.43 4.78
C LEU A 225 -4.20 19.93 5.11
N SER A 226 -3.94 19.09 4.11
CA SER A 226 -3.76 17.64 4.33
C SER A 226 -2.56 17.36 5.23
N THR A 227 -1.44 18.06 4.99
CA THR A 227 -0.22 17.92 5.78
C THR A 227 -0.46 18.39 7.21
N ALA A 228 -1.07 19.55 7.39
CA ALA A 228 -1.43 20.07 8.71
C ALA A 228 -2.36 19.11 9.47
N GLN A 229 -3.42 18.63 8.80
CA GLN A 229 -4.36 17.66 9.37
C GLN A 229 -3.66 16.35 9.74
N GLN A 230 -2.77 15.84 8.90
CA GLN A 230 -2.06 14.59 9.17
C GLN A 230 -1.05 14.76 10.31
N VAL A 231 -0.33 15.88 10.39
CA VAL A 231 0.55 16.19 11.52
C VAL A 231 -0.25 16.31 12.81
N TRP A 232 -1.40 16.99 12.77
CA TRP A 232 -2.31 17.16 13.89
C TRP A 232 -2.82 15.80 14.40
N LEU A 233 -3.36 14.97 13.50
CA LEU A 233 -3.87 13.63 13.85
C LEU A 233 -2.78 12.69 14.40
N ARG A 234 -1.54 12.77 13.89
CA ARG A 234 -0.42 11.95 14.35
C ARG A 234 0.15 12.41 15.70
N LYS A 235 0.28 13.73 15.93
CA LYS A 235 0.91 14.27 17.14
C LYS A 235 -0.03 14.40 18.34
N LEU A 236 -1.31 14.73 18.12
CA LEU A 236 -2.25 15.03 19.20
C LEU A 236 -3.14 13.83 19.60
N GLY A 237 -2.75 12.61 19.21
CA GLY A 237 -3.36 11.37 19.71
C GLY A 237 -4.80 11.11 19.25
N GLY A 238 -5.30 11.86 18.25
CA GLY A 238 -6.65 11.68 17.71
C GLY A 238 -6.84 10.34 17.01
N ALA A 239 -5.74 9.75 16.50
CA ALA A 239 -5.72 8.46 15.83
C ALA A 239 -5.06 7.40 16.74
N LYS A 240 -5.86 6.58 17.42
CA LYS A 240 -5.34 5.43 18.19
C LYS A 240 -5.21 4.22 17.25
N PRO A 241 -4.09 3.50 17.25
CA PRO A 241 -3.96 2.32 16.42
C PRO A 241 -4.95 1.26 16.92
N VAL A 242 -5.98 0.98 16.13
CA VAL A 242 -6.90 -0.13 16.38
C VAL A 242 -6.12 -1.41 16.06
N VAL A 243 -5.49 -1.98 17.09
CA VAL A 243 -4.97 -3.33 17.05
C VAL A 243 -5.93 -4.16 17.86
N ASP A 244 -6.54 -5.16 17.24
CA ASP A 244 -7.46 -6.07 17.93
C ASP A 244 -6.77 -6.66 19.18
N GLU A 245 -7.43 -6.65 20.34
CA GLU A 245 -6.80 -7.03 21.62
C GLU A 245 -6.26 -8.48 21.60
N SER A 246 -6.85 -9.33 20.77
CA SER A 246 -6.38 -10.69 20.49
C SER A 246 -4.93 -10.75 19.98
N ALA A 247 -4.47 -9.72 19.27
CA ALA A 247 -3.11 -9.61 18.73
C ALA A 247 -2.09 -9.07 19.74
N SER A 248 -2.55 -8.39 20.80
CA SER A 248 -1.70 -7.92 21.90
C SER A 248 -1.11 -9.13 22.65
N GLY A 249 -1.91 -10.18 22.88
CA GLY A 249 -1.47 -11.44 23.49
C GLY A 249 -0.33 -12.15 22.75
N ILE A 250 -0.25 -12.02 21.42
CA ILE A 250 0.82 -12.61 20.61
C ILE A 250 2.14 -11.83 20.74
N ILE A 251 2.07 -10.51 20.94
CA ILE A 251 3.24 -9.66 21.22
C ILE A 251 3.84 -10.03 22.59
N THR A 252 2.99 -10.31 23.57
CA THR A 252 3.41 -10.76 24.91
C THR A 252 3.90 -12.21 24.90
N ALA A 253 3.28 -13.10 24.13
CA ALA A 253 3.73 -14.50 23.99
C ALA A 253 5.13 -14.61 23.35
N GLY A 254 5.46 -13.73 22.40
CA GLY A 254 6.82 -13.61 21.85
C GLY A 254 7.87 -13.12 22.85
N ARG A 255 7.46 -12.32 23.85
CA ARG A 255 8.31 -11.85 24.96
C ARG A 255 8.47 -12.92 26.04
N ALA A 256 7.40 -13.63 26.39
CA ALA A 256 7.41 -14.72 27.36
C ALA A 256 8.27 -15.91 26.89
N LYS A 257 8.24 -16.24 25.59
CA LYS A 257 9.06 -17.32 25.02
C LYS A 257 10.55 -16.98 24.90
N ARG A 258 10.92 -15.69 24.95
CA ARG A 258 12.33 -15.25 25.07
C ARG A 258 12.85 -15.25 26.51
N SER A 259 11.99 -15.06 27.50
CA SER A 259 12.40 -15.05 28.91
C SER A 259 12.42 -16.43 29.56
N ALA A 260 11.67 -17.41 29.00
CA ALA A 260 11.62 -18.79 29.50
C ALA A 260 12.56 -19.77 28.77
N ALA A 261 13.35 -19.31 27.79
CA ALA A 261 14.39 -20.12 27.17
C ALA A 261 15.66 -20.07 28.02
N GLN A 262 15.63 -20.75 29.17
CA GLN A 262 16.82 -21.12 29.90
C GLN A 262 17.69 -21.98 28.95
N PRO A 263 19.01 -21.75 28.83
CA PRO A 263 19.83 -22.49 27.88
C PRO A 263 19.97 -23.93 28.35
N ALA A 264 19.14 -24.83 27.83
CA ALA A 264 19.35 -26.25 27.99
C ALA A 264 20.67 -26.61 27.32
N ARG A 265 21.67 -26.92 28.15
CA ARG A 265 23.03 -27.30 27.79
C ARG A 265 23.00 -28.40 26.72
N ALA A 266 23.39 -28.04 25.51
CA ALA A 266 23.56 -28.96 24.39
C ALA A 266 24.59 -30.09 24.66
N GLY A 267 25.39 -29.97 25.74
CA GLY A 267 26.36 -30.98 26.15
C GLY A 267 25.77 -32.20 26.89
N ASP A 268 24.64 -32.05 27.58
CA ASP A 268 24.13 -33.13 28.45
C ASP A 268 23.40 -34.22 27.65
N ARG A 269 22.73 -33.81 26.57
CA ARG A 269 22.04 -34.73 25.66
C ARG A 269 23.01 -35.60 24.84
N PHE A 270 24.20 -35.07 24.52
CA PHE A 270 25.25 -35.81 23.83
C PHE A 270 25.98 -36.79 24.77
N ARG A 271 26.10 -36.45 26.07
CA ARG A 271 26.64 -37.36 27.10
C ARG A 271 25.71 -38.54 27.37
N GLN A 272 24.40 -38.30 27.48
CA GLN A 272 23.41 -39.36 27.69
C GLN A 272 23.39 -40.39 26.56
N LEU A 273 23.43 -39.93 25.30
CA LEU A 273 23.52 -40.84 24.14
C LEU A 273 24.80 -41.68 24.12
N LYS A 274 25.92 -41.12 24.58
CA LYS A 274 27.22 -41.82 24.64
C LYS A 274 27.28 -42.82 25.80
N GLU A 275 26.57 -42.56 26.90
CA GLU A 275 26.43 -43.50 28.02
C GLU A 275 25.48 -44.66 27.70
N GLU A 276 24.39 -44.40 26.96
CA GLU A 276 23.48 -45.44 26.47
C GLU A 276 24.17 -46.38 25.47
N GLU A 277 25.00 -45.85 24.56
CA GLU A 277 25.82 -46.67 23.67
C GLU A 277 26.85 -47.53 24.42
N LYS A 278 27.46 -46.99 25.49
CA LYS A 278 28.38 -47.76 26.34
C LYS A 278 27.66 -48.87 27.08
N LYS A 279 26.48 -48.61 27.66
CA LYS A 279 25.68 -49.63 28.35
C LYS A 279 25.22 -50.75 27.41
N LYS A 280 24.81 -50.42 26.17
CA LYS A 280 24.47 -51.43 25.14
C LYS A 280 25.65 -52.27 24.68
N LYS A 281 26.88 -51.74 24.70
CA LYS A 281 28.09 -52.50 24.36
C LYS A 281 28.54 -53.43 25.49
N VAL A 282 28.34 -53.03 26.75
CA VAL A 282 28.66 -53.85 27.93
C VAL A 282 27.64 -54.98 28.12
N SER A 283 26.35 -54.76 27.82
CA SER A 283 25.32 -55.81 27.90
C SER A 283 25.42 -56.88 26.82
N LYS A 284 26.23 -56.67 25.76
CA LYS A 284 26.41 -57.61 24.65
C LYS A 284 27.63 -58.54 24.84
N ALA A 285 28.36 -58.42 25.95
CA ALA A 285 29.66 -59.08 26.15
C ALA A 285 29.70 -60.13 27.30
N LEU A 286 28.56 -60.69 27.72
CA LEU A 286 28.52 -61.76 28.73
C LEU A 286 27.84 -63.03 28.15
N PRO A 287 28.43 -64.23 28.30
CA PRO A 287 27.89 -65.48 27.74
C PRO A 287 26.81 -66.11 28.63
N ALA A 288 26.00 -66.95 27.98
CA ALA A 288 24.85 -67.69 28.50
C ALA A 288 25.21 -68.80 29.51
N GLU A 289 24.31 -69.06 30.47
CA GLU A 289 24.03 -70.40 31.00
C GLU A 289 22.52 -70.58 31.29
N GLU A 290 22.12 -71.85 31.26
CA GLU A 290 20.84 -72.51 30.98
C GLU A 290 19.69 -72.32 32.01
N PHE A 291 18.42 -72.42 31.57
CA PHE A 291 17.58 -73.62 31.78
C PHE A 291 16.20 -73.57 31.08
N GLN A 292 15.73 -74.76 30.70
CA GLN A 292 14.58 -75.12 29.85
C GLN A 292 13.19 -75.05 30.51
N SER A 293 12.13 -74.87 29.70
CA SER A 293 10.98 -75.80 29.49
C SER A 293 9.94 -75.13 28.57
N LEU A 294 9.61 -75.71 27.40
CA LEU A 294 8.38 -76.47 27.07
C LEU A 294 7.09 -75.63 27.28
N ASP A 295 6.09 -75.50 26.41
CA ASP A 295 5.70 -76.24 25.21
C ASP A 295 4.54 -75.49 24.49
N SER A 296 4.40 -75.73 23.18
CA SER A 296 3.14 -75.92 22.40
C SER A 296 2.03 -74.83 22.27
N ALA A 297 1.95 -74.26 21.06
CA ALA A 297 0.91 -74.37 20.01
C ALA A 297 -0.58 -73.92 20.18
N SER A 298 -1.07 -73.35 19.04
CA SER A 298 -2.45 -73.36 18.46
C SER A 298 -3.48 -72.35 19.02
N ASP A 299 -4.51 -71.83 18.33
CA ASP A 299 -4.95 -71.72 16.92
C ASP A 299 -6.18 -70.78 16.88
N SER A 300 -6.59 -70.39 15.66
CA SER A 300 -7.96 -70.14 15.18
C SER A 300 -8.82 -68.93 15.63
N ASP A 301 -9.11 -68.06 14.64
CA ASP A 301 -10.41 -67.73 14.01
C ASP A 301 -11.66 -67.29 14.82
N GLY A 302 -12.43 -66.36 14.22
CA GLY A 302 -13.81 -66.09 14.60
C GLY A 302 -14.42 -64.82 13.97
N GLU A 303 -15.02 -64.99 12.79
CA GLU A 303 -15.81 -64.04 12.00
C GLU A 303 -17.27 -63.97 12.50
N SER A 304 -17.97 -62.84 12.35
CA SER A 304 -19.44 -62.80 12.15
C SER A 304 -19.93 -61.39 11.79
N ASP A 305 -20.63 -61.34 10.66
CA ASP A 305 -21.44 -60.25 10.12
C ASP A 305 -22.79 -60.09 10.85
N GLU A 306 -23.40 -58.90 10.77
CA GLU A 306 -24.84 -58.77 10.45
C GLU A 306 -25.21 -57.37 9.92
N GLU A 307 -25.91 -57.36 8.78
CA GLU A 307 -26.53 -56.21 8.10
C GLU A 307 -27.73 -55.65 8.87
N THR A 308 -28.19 -54.41 8.57
CA THR A 308 -29.56 -54.14 8.04
C THR A 308 -29.71 -52.69 7.52
N LYS A 309 -30.44 -52.59 6.40
CA LYS A 309 -30.84 -51.49 5.49
C LYS A 309 -31.60 -50.29 6.07
N GLY A 310 -31.61 -49.18 5.30
CA GLY A 310 -32.66 -48.13 5.33
C GLY A 310 -32.46 -47.02 4.29
N LYS A 311 -33.46 -46.80 3.41
CA LYS A 311 -33.45 -46.14 2.09
C LYS A 311 -34.00 -44.68 2.10
N GLY A 312 -33.65 -43.88 1.08
CA GLY A 312 -34.45 -42.78 0.48
C GLY A 312 -34.01 -41.35 0.86
N ASP A 313 -34.03 -40.32 0.01
CA ASP A 313 -34.32 -40.18 -1.43
C ASP A 313 -33.97 -38.71 -1.83
N GLU A 314 -33.96 -38.45 -3.13
CA GLU A 314 -34.09 -37.14 -3.82
C GLU A 314 -32.85 -36.29 -4.19
N ALA A 315 -32.73 -36.18 -5.51
CA ALA A 315 -31.93 -35.26 -6.30
C ALA A 315 -32.59 -33.89 -6.42
N LEU A 316 -31.80 -32.86 -6.76
CA LEU A 316 -32.17 -31.93 -7.83
C LEU A 316 -30.92 -31.21 -8.38
N GLU A 317 -30.86 -31.26 -9.70
CA GLU A 317 -29.81 -30.84 -10.62
C GLU A 317 -29.66 -29.33 -10.81
N GLU A 318 -28.45 -29.00 -11.29
CA GLU A 318 -28.10 -28.06 -12.36
C GLU A 318 -28.78 -26.70 -12.48
N ALA A 319 -27.93 -25.66 -12.57
CA ALA A 319 -28.09 -24.71 -13.66
C ALA A 319 -26.74 -24.11 -14.09
N TYR A 320 -26.58 -24.08 -15.42
CA TYR A 320 -25.67 -23.28 -16.25
C TYR A 320 -24.37 -23.91 -16.74
N SER A 321 -24.53 -24.67 -17.83
CA SER A 321 -23.59 -24.79 -18.93
C SER A 321 -24.22 -24.26 -20.23
N SER A 322 -23.34 -23.88 -21.16
CA SER A 322 -23.54 -23.47 -22.57
C SER A 322 -23.78 -21.97 -22.79
N SER A 323 -23.14 -21.30 -23.74
CA SER A 323 -22.66 -21.72 -25.07
C SER A 323 -21.59 -20.71 -25.56
N ALA A 324 -20.41 -21.15 -26.00
CA ALA A 324 -20.01 -21.51 -27.38
C ALA A 324 -19.38 -20.34 -28.18
N SER A 325 -18.09 -20.46 -28.56
CA SER A 325 -17.67 -20.77 -29.94
C SER A 325 -16.21 -20.40 -30.27
N ASN A 326 -15.51 -21.39 -30.84
CA ASN A 326 -14.54 -21.34 -31.94
C ASN A 326 -13.18 -20.61 -31.86
N GLN A 327 -12.13 -21.43 -31.76
CA GLN A 327 -11.11 -21.76 -32.79
C GLN A 327 -9.66 -21.74 -32.26
N VAL A 328 -9.02 -22.92 -32.34
CA VAL A 328 -7.60 -23.15 -32.05
C VAL A 328 -6.94 -23.67 -33.32
N PRO A 329 -5.79 -23.13 -33.77
CA PRO A 329 -4.93 -23.82 -34.72
C PRO A 329 -3.87 -24.66 -33.99
N ASN A 330 -3.75 -25.88 -34.48
CA ASN A 330 -2.80 -26.91 -34.09
C ASN A 330 -1.41 -26.62 -34.69
N ILE A 331 -0.37 -26.51 -33.86
CA ILE A 331 1.03 -26.67 -34.29
C ILE A 331 1.76 -27.55 -33.26
N SER A 332 2.21 -28.69 -33.77
CA SER A 332 3.06 -29.69 -33.14
C SER A 332 4.50 -29.19 -32.97
N GLN A 333 5.16 -29.55 -31.86
CA GLN A 333 6.59 -29.95 -31.84
C GLN A 333 7.03 -30.52 -30.47
N PRO A 334 8.08 -31.37 -30.42
CA PRO A 334 8.21 -32.46 -29.45
C PRO A 334 9.03 -32.14 -28.19
N ARG A 335 8.71 -32.89 -27.12
CA ARG A 335 9.42 -32.99 -25.84
C ARG A 335 10.89 -33.43 -26.02
N ARG A 336 11.83 -32.63 -25.48
CA ARG A 336 13.22 -33.07 -25.21
C ARG A 336 13.45 -33.21 -23.71
N SER A 337 13.73 -34.43 -23.29
CA SER A 337 14.19 -34.80 -21.95
C SER A 337 15.66 -34.40 -21.76
N LYS A 338 16.01 -33.87 -20.59
CA LYS A 338 17.41 -33.75 -20.13
C LYS A 338 17.56 -34.44 -18.79
N ARG A 339 17.97 -35.72 -18.85
CA ARG A 339 18.52 -36.51 -17.75
C ARG A 339 20.04 -36.25 -17.71
N SER A 340 20.53 -35.48 -16.74
CA SER A 340 21.97 -35.33 -16.52
C SER A 340 22.43 -36.23 -15.37
N LYS A 341 23.38 -37.11 -15.69
CA LYS A 341 23.95 -38.15 -14.82
C LYS A 341 24.94 -37.56 -13.82
N ARG A 342 24.76 -37.95 -12.55
CA ARG A 342 25.75 -37.88 -11.47
C ARG A 342 26.90 -38.85 -11.79
N LYS A 343 28.14 -38.37 -11.93
CA LYS A 343 29.35 -39.21 -11.93
C LYS A 343 30.04 -39.12 -10.57
N ARG A 344 30.34 -40.29 -10.02
CA ARG A 344 31.19 -40.58 -8.86
C ARG A 344 32.42 -41.30 -9.42
N ALA A 345 33.62 -40.91 -8.99
CA ALA A 345 34.91 -41.63 -9.05
C ALA A 345 35.98 -40.58 -8.70
N VAL A 346 37.02 -40.80 -7.90
CA VAL A 346 37.51 -41.86 -7.00
C VAL A 346 38.29 -41.10 -5.93
#